data_AF-A0A0K2SNU7-F1
#
_entry.id   AF-A0A0K2SNU7-F1
#
_cell.length_a   1.000
_cell.length_b   1.000
_cell.length_c   1.000
_cell.angle_alpha   90.00
_cell.angle_beta   90.00
_cell.angle_gamma   90.00
#
_symmetry.space_group_name_H-M   'P 1'
#
loop_
_entity.id
_entity.type
_entity.pdbx_description
1 polymer ?
#
loop_
_entity_poly.entity_id
_entity_poly.type
_entity_poly.pdbx_seq_one_letter_code
_entity_poly.pdbx_strand_id
1 'polypeptide(L)'
;MMGVAVPARKLWVPLLDRLIGLYAQRRDVYRKALAQGDAEGDLSRLEVLDRFEELLRRQERYLVQAEGLAREARQLEDELSRLWGIDAFTLRVGEIPAWAEEEAAPRLSEGRALVRESRDLARRLLEDVRGREDRLRAAMGRLLEQAGVLQAERKAAGAYRVPMPKARFFDERR
;
A
#
# COMPACT_ATOMS: atom_id res chain seq x y z
N MET A 1 -3.04 -4.43 45.16
CA MET A 1 -3.56 -4.60 43.79
C MET A 1 -3.62 -6.09 43.49
N MET A 2 -4.80 -6.72 43.57
CA MET A 2 -4.93 -8.14 43.23
C MET A 2 -5.04 -8.28 41.70
N GLY A 3 -4.08 -8.95 41.09
CA GLY A 3 -4.20 -9.41 39.71
C GLY A 3 -5.27 -10.49 39.65
N VAL A 4 -6.38 -10.22 38.98
CA VAL A 4 -7.41 -11.23 38.72
C VAL A 4 -6.79 -12.26 37.78
N ALA A 5 -6.50 -13.46 38.28
CA ALA A 5 -6.04 -14.56 37.47
C ALA A 5 -7.15 -14.93 36.47
N VAL A 6 -6.92 -14.66 35.18
CA VAL A 6 -7.81 -15.11 34.10
C VAL A 6 -7.83 -16.63 34.15
N PRO A 7 -9.00 -17.28 34.33
CA PRO A 7 -9.08 -18.73 34.31
C PRO A 7 -8.49 -19.25 32.99
N ALA A 8 -7.76 -20.36 32.99
CA ALA A 8 -7.11 -20.90 31.79
C ALA A 8 -8.08 -21.06 30.58
N ARG A 9 -9.37 -21.30 30.87
CA ARG A 9 -10.47 -21.35 29.88
C ARG A 9 -10.81 -20.00 29.20
N LYS A 10 -10.32 -18.87 29.70
CA LYS A 10 -10.59 -17.51 29.19
C LYS A 10 -9.38 -16.83 28.55
N LEU A 11 -8.27 -17.56 28.36
CA LEU A 11 -7.06 -17.03 27.70
C LEU A 11 -7.32 -16.56 26.26
N TRP A 12 -8.37 -17.07 25.61
CA TRP A 12 -8.78 -16.64 24.27
C TRP A 12 -9.38 -15.22 24.24
N VAL A 13 -9.98 -14.74 25.34
CA VAL A 13 -10.65 -13.43 25.40
C VAL A 13 -9.68 -12.28 25.07
N PRO A 14 -8.54 -12.11 25.78
CA PRO A 14 -7.60 -11.04 25.46
C PRO A 14 -6.98 -11.17 24.07
N LEU A 15 -6.84 -12.39 23.53
CA LEU A 15 -6.33 -12.61 22.18
C LEU A 15 -7.35 -12.20 21.12
N LEU A 16 -8.63 -12.49 21.35
CA LEU A 16 -9.71 -12.06 20.48
C LEU A 16 -9.86 -10.53 20.50
N ASP A 17 -9.81 -9.91 21.68
CA ASP A 17 -9.86 -8.46 21.82
C ASP A 17 -8.65 -7.79 21.11
N ARG A 18 -7.45 -8.38 21.24
CA ARG A 18 -6.26 -7.92 20.52
C ARG A 18 -6.42 -8.07 19.00
N LEU A 19 -6.96 -9.19 18.54
CA LEU A 19 -7.21 -9.43 17.11
C LEU A 19 -8.19 -8.39 16.54
N ILE A 20 -9.27 -8.10 17.25
CA ILE A 20 -10.23 -7.03 16.88
C ILE A 20 -9.51 -5.68 16.83
N GLY A 21 -8.66 -5.39 17.81
CA GLY A 21 -7.81 -4.21 17.83
C GLY A 21 -6.91 -4.08 16.61
N LEU A 22 -6.30 -5.17 16.13
CA LEU A 22 -5.47 -5.16 14.91
C LEU A 22 -6.30 -4.84 13.66
N TYR A 23 -7.51 -5.40 13.54
CA TYR A 23 -8.39 -5.07 12.42
C TYR A 23 -8.91 -3.62 12.48
N ALA A 24 -9.18 -3.08 13.67
CA ALA A 24 -9.52 -1.67 13.85
C ALA A 24 -8.36 -0.75 13.43
N GLN A 25 -7.13 -1.07 13.86
CA GLN A 25 -5.93 -0.32 13.44
C GLN A 25 -5.72 -0.40 11.93
N ARG A 26 -5.88 -1.59 11.35
CA ARG A 26 -5.72 -1.79 9.90
C ARG A 26 -6.74 -0.99 9.10
N ARG A 27 -8.01 -0.95 9.54
CA ARG A 27 -9.03 -0.06 8.97
C ARG A 27 -8.59 1.39 9.00
N ASP A 28 -8.07 1.87 10.13
CA ASP A 28 -7.66 3.27 10.28
C ASP A 28 -6.45 3.61 9.41
N VAL A 29 -5.52 2.67 9.22
CA VAL A 29 -4.42 2.80 8.27
C VAL A 29 -4.95 2.94 6.83
N TYR A 30 -5.91 2.11 6.41
CA TYR A 30 -6.50 2.26 5.08
C TYR A 30 -7.26 3.58 4.90
N ARG A 31 -7.97 4.05 5.94
CA ARG A 31 -8.61 5.38 5.91
C ARG A 31 -7.58 6.50 5.73
N LYS A 32 -6.44 6.44 6.46
CA LYS A 32 -5.34 7.41 6.31
C LYS A 32 -4.68 7.36 4.93
N ALA A 33 -4.54 6.15 4.36
CA ALA A 33 -4.02 5.96 3.01
C ALA A 33 -4.95 6.56 1.95
N LEU A 34 -6.26 6.36 2.07
CA LEU A 34 -7.27 6.95 1.19
C LEU A 34 -7.44 8.47 1.37
N ALA A 35 -7.14 8.99 2.56
CA ALA A 35 -7.15 10.42 2.83
C ALA A 35 -5.94 11.16 2.23
N GLN A 36 -4.96 10.44 1.67
CA GLN A 36 -3.93 11.07 0.85
C GLN A 36 -4.61 11.61 -0.40
N GLY A 37 -4.90 12.91 -0.44
CA GLY A 37 -5.47 13.58 -1.61
C GLY A 37 -4.62 13.39 -2.87
N ASP A 38 -5.11 13.90 -3.99
CA ASP A 38 -4.37 13.90 -5.25
C ASP A 38 -3.40 15.09 -5.32
N ALA A 39 -2.28 14.92 -6.04
CA ALA A 39 -1.47 16.06 -6.43
C ALA A 39 -2.26 16.90 -7.45
N GLU A 40 -2.61 18.13 -7.07
CA GLU A 40 -3.21 19.08 -7.99
C GLU A 40 -2.16 19.64 -8.97
N GLY A 41 -2.51 19.64 -10.26
CA GLY A 41 -1.72 20.26 -11.31
C GLY A 41 -1.43 19.33 -12.50
N ASP A 42 -0.69 19.87 -13.47
CA ASP A 42 -0.27 19.14 -14.65
C ASP A 42 0.98 18.28 -14.36
N LEU A 43 0.84 16.96 -14.53
CA LEU A 43 1.90 15.96 -14.35
C LEU A 43 3.04 16.07 -15.39
N SER A 44 2.97 17.02 -16.32
CA SER A 44 4.12 17.40 -17.16
C SER A 44 5.16 18.26 -16.40
N ARG A 45 4.78 18.86 -15.27
CA ARG A 45 5.64 19.74 -14.48
C ARG A 45 6.41 18.94 -13.43
N LEU A 46 7.72 19.14 -13.36
CA LEU A 46 8.62 18.49 -12.38
C LEU A 46 8.10 18.63 -10.94
N GLU A 47 7.73 19.84 -10.51
CA GLU A 47 7.21 20.09 -9.15
C GLU A 47 5.90 19.35 -8.82
N VAL A 48 5.09 19.03 -9.84
CA VAL A 48 3.86 18.23 -9.65
C VAL A 48 4.22 16.75 -9.60
N LEU A 49 5.16 16.29 -10.43
CA LEU A 49 5.67 14.91 -10.41
C LEU A 49 6.35 14.57 -9.07
N ASP A 50 7.19 15.45 -8.54
CA ASP A 50 7.86 15.25 -7.25
C ASP A 50 6.86 15.11 -6.10
N ARG A 51 5.83 15.98 -6.07
CA ARG A 51 4.73 15.89 -5.08
C ARG A 51 3.92 14.62 -5.26
N PHE A 52 3.66 14.22 -6.50
CA PHE A 52 2.94 12.99 -6.80
C PHE A 52 3.71 11.74 -6.34
N GLU A 53 5.02 11.69 -6.59
CA GLU A 53 5.89 10.62 -6.09
C GLU A 53 5.91 10.57 -4.56
N GLU A 54 5.98 11.73 -3.89
CA GLU A 54 5.93 11.78 -2.43
C GLU A 54 4.61 11.25 -1.88
N LEU A 55 3.48 11.55 -2.53
CA LEU A 55 2.17 11.00 -2.16
C LEU A 55 2.12 9.48 -2.34
N LEU A 56 2.65 8.95 -3.44
CA LEU A 56 2.74 7.50 -3.65
C LEU A 56 3.61 6.82 -2.58
N ARG A 57 4.78 7.38 -2.26
CA ARG A 57 5.64 6.86 -1.18
C ARG A 57 4.95 6.90 0.18
N ARG A 58 4.17 7.95 0.47
CA ARG A 58 3.35 8.03 1.70
C ARG A 58 2.29 6.92 1.74
N GLN A 59 1.58 6.73 0.63
CA GLN A 59 0.55 5.70 0.48
C GLN A 59 1.14 4.29 0.62
N GLU A 60 2.32 4.03 0.04
CA GLU A 60 3.08 2.80 0.18
C GLU A 60 3.43 2.50 1.64
N ARG A 61 3.88 3.49 2.41
CA ARG A 61 4.17 3.30 3.84
C ARG A 61 2.94 2.83 4.62
N TYR A 62 1.75 3.37 4.32
CA TYR A 62 0.52 2.89 4.94
C TYR A 62 0.17 1.46 4.50
N LEU A 63 0.39 1.09 3.24
CA LEU A 63 0.17 -0.27 2.77
C LEU A 63 1.09 -1.29 3.47
N VAL A 64 2.37 -0.96 3.63
CA VAL A 64 3.33 -1.77 4.39
C VAL A 64 2.89 -1.93 5.84
N GLN A 65 2.44 -0.83 6.48
CA GLN A 65 1.91 -0.88 7.83
C GLN A 65 0.67 -1.80 7.93
N ALA A 66 -0.28 -1.67 7.00
CA ALA A 66 -1.48 -2.51 6.95
C ALA A 66 -1.14 -4.00 6.72
N GLU A 67 -0.10 -4.29 5.95
CA GLU A 67 0.39 -5.66 5.76
C GLU A 67 1.01 -6.23 7.04
N GLY A 68 1.80 -5.42 7.77
CA GLY A 68 2.33 -5.80 9.09
C GLY A 68 1.21 -6.20 10.05
N LEU A 69 0.19 -5.35 10.18
CA LEU A 69 -0.99 -5.63 11.01
C LEU A 69 -1.74 -6.90 10.54
N ALA A 70 -1.81 -7.15 9.24
CA ALA A 70 -2.42 -8.37 8.71
C ALA A 70 -1.61 -9.64 9.03
N ARG A 71 -0.28 -9.55 9.10
CA ARG A 71 0.59 -10.66 9.51
C ARG A 71 0.40 -10.97 11.00
N GLU A 72 0.37 -9.94 11.85
CA GLU A 72 0.08 -10.12 13.28
C GLU A 72 -1.32 -10.69 13.52
N ALA A 73 -2.33 -10.22 12.77
CA ALA A 73 -3.69 -10.73 12.89
C ALA A 73 -3.77 -12.23 12.55
N ARG A 74 -3.06 -12.69 11.52
CA ARG A 74 -2.98 -14.12 11.17
C ARG A 74 -2.35 -14.96 12.28
N GLN A 75 -1.30 -14.44 12.93
CA GLN A 75 -0.67 -15.14 14.06
C GLN A 75 -1.65 -15.32 15.23
N LEU A 76 -2.44 -14.29 15.55
CA LEU A 76 -3.47 -14.39 16.58
C LEU A 76 -4.63 -15.32 16.18
N GLU A 77 -5.01 -15.34 14.90
CA GLU A 77 -5.99 -16.29 14.36
C GLU A 77 -5.51 -17.75 14.53
N ASP A 78 -4.24 -18.02 14.27
CA ASP A 78 -3.62 -19.34 14.50
C ASP A 78 -3.57 -19.71 15.99
N GLU A 79 -3.21 -18.77 16.87
CA GLU A 79 -3.19 -18.97 18.31
C GLU A 79 -4.58 -19.26 18.88
N LEU A 80 -5.59 -18.50 18.43
CA LEU A 80 -6.99 -18.73 18.79
C LEU A 80 -7.48 -20.09 18.31
N SER A 81 -7.11 -20.50 17.09
CA SER A 81 -7.44 -21.83 16.56
C SER A 81 -6.93 -22.94 17.48
N ARG A 82 -5.66 -22.83 17.92
CA ARG A 82 -5.05 -23.79 18.85
C ARG A 82 -5.73 -23.80 20.21
N LEU A 83 -6.09 -22.64 20.76
CA LEU A 83 -6.77 -22.55 22.05
C LEU A 83 -8.19 -23.09 22.02
N TRP A 84 -8.88 -22.91 20.90
CA TRP A 84 -10.23 -23.45 20.70
C TRP A 84 -10.23 -24.91 20.25
N GLY A 85 -9.07 -25.46 19.88
CA GLY A 85 -8.95 -26.84 19.43
C GLY A 85 -9.63 -27.08 18.08
N ILE A 86 -9.59 -26.09 17.19
CA ILE A 86 -10.18 -26.13 15.84
C ILE A 86 -9.10 -25.99 14.77
N ASP A 87 -9.35 -26.54 13.58
CA ASP A 87 -8.36 -26.60 12.51
C ASP A 87 -7.95 -25.21 12.00
N ALA A 88 -8.92 -24.31 11.82
CA ALA A 88 -8.68 -22.95 11.39
C ALA A 88 -9.80 -22.01 11.82
N PHE A 89 -9.42 -20.94 12.52
CA PHE A 89 -10.26 -19.80 12.82
C PHE A 89 -9.82 -18.59 12.00
N THR A 90 -10.79 -17.84 11.47
CA THR A 90 -10.55 -16.46 11.04
C THR A 90 -11.73 -15.59 11.46
N LEU A 91 -11.52 -14.29 11.59
CA LEU A 91 -12.67 -13.39 11.79
C LEU A 91 -13.61 -13.33 10.57
N ARG A 92 -13.18 -13.80 9.39
CA ARG A 92 -14.04 -13.88 8.19
C ARG A 92 -14.98 -15.08 8.23
N VAL A 93 -14.44 -16.22 8.62
CA VAL A 93 -15.03 -17.54 8.51
C VAL A 93 -14.46 -18.42 9.62
N GLY A 94 -15.32 -19.24 10.21
CA GLY A 94 -14.93 -20.14 11.29
C GLY A 94 -16.08 -20.33 12.27
N GLU A 95 -16.39 -21.58 12.53
CA GLU A 95 -17.23 -21.98 13.65
C GLU A 95 -16.34 -22.02 14.89
N ILE A 96 -16.83 -21.43 15.98
CA ILE A 96 -16.15 -21.50 17.27
C ILE A 96 -16.83 -22.57 18.13
N PRO A 97 -16.12 -23.14 19.11
CA PRO A 97 -16.74 -24.12 20.00
C PRO A 97 -17.95 -23.56 20.75
N ALA A 98 -18.99 -24.38 20.93
CA ALA A 98 -20.23 -24.00 21.61
C ALA A 98 -20.00 -23.44 23.03
N TRP A 99 -18.96 -23.91 23.72
CA TRP A 99 -18.60 -23.42 25.07
C TRP A 99 -18.08 -21.98 25.10
N ALA A 100 -17.64 -21.43 23.97
CA ALA A 100 -17.15 -20.06 23.83
C ALA A 100 -18.16 -19.14 23.11
N GLU A 101 -19.21 -19.71 22.51
CA GLU A 101 -20.09 -19.02 21.57
C GLU A 101 -20.79 -17.81 22.17
N GLU A 102 -21.42 -17.97 23.32
CA GLU A 102 -22.19 -16.91 23.98
C GLU A 102 -21.32 -15.70 24.35
N GLU A 103 -20.13 -15.93 24.89
CA GLU A 103 -19.21 -14.86 25.34
C GLU A 103 -18.45 -14.22 24.16
N ALA A 104 -18.19 -14.98 23.09
CA ALA A 104 -17.48 -14.51 21.91
C ALA A 104 -18.41 -13.83 20.88
N ALA A 105 -19.69 -14.19 20.83
CA ALA A 105 -20.66 -13.67 19.84
C ALA A 105 -20.63 -12.15 19.64
N PRO A 106 -20.70 -11.29 20.69
CA PRO A 106 -20.67 -9.84 20.50
C PRO A 106 -19.33 -9.36 19.89
N ARG A 107 -18.21 -9.90 20.37
CA ARG A 107 -16.85 -9.60 19.89
C ARG A 107 -16.65 -10.04 18.44
N LEU A 108 -17.13 -11.23 18.09
CA LEU A 108 -17.06 -11.76 16.74
C LEU A 108 -17.89 -10.93 15.77
N SER A 109 -19.07 -10.46 16.19
CA SER A 109 -19.90 -9.56 15.38
C SER A 109 -19.16 -8.26 15.06
N GLU A 110 -18.56 -7.62 16.07
CA GLU A 110 -17.74 -6.43 15.91
C GLU A 110 -16.53 -6.67 15.00
N GLY A 111 -15.74 -7.71 15.30
CA GLY A 111 -14.58 -8.09 14.49
C GLY A 111 -14.93 -8.36 13.03
N ARG A 112 -16.04 -9.07 12.77
CA ARG A 112 -16.56 -9.34 11.42
C ARG A 112 -16.95 -8.05 10.70
N ALA A 113 -17.53 -7.08 11.39
CA ALA A 113 -17.85 -5.78 10.81
C ALA A 113 -16.58 -5.02 10.40
N LEU A 114 -15.57 -4.98 11.27
CA LEU A 114 -14.27 -4.36 10.98
C LEU A 114 -13.54 -5.02 9.81
N VAL A 115 -13.64 -6.35 9.70
CA VAL A 115 -13.06 -7.10 8.58
C VAL A 115 -13.73 -6.72 7.26
N ARG A 116 -15.08 -6.65 7.23
CA ARG A 116 -15.81 -6.22 6.02
C ARG A 116 -15.38 -4.82 5.61
N GLU A 117 -15.40 -3.88 6.54
CA GLU A 117 -15.01 -2.50 6.27
C GLU A 117 -13.55 -2.40 5.78
N SER A 118 -12.62 -3.12 6.43
CA SER A 118 -11.22 -3.15 6.02
C SER A 118 -11.04 -3.69 4.59
N ARG A 119 -11.83 -4.68 4.18
CA ARG A 119 -11.79 -5.23 2.81
C ARG A 119 -12.32 -4.24 1.78
N ASP A 120 -13.41 -3.55 2.11
CA ASP A 120 -13.97 -2.51 1.24
C ASP A 120 -12.99 -1.35 1.07
N LEU A 121 -12.35 -0.90 2.15
CA LEU A 121 -11.31 0.12 2.10
C LEU A 121 -10.09 -0.33 1.29
N ALA A 122 -9.63 -1.57 1.49
CA ALA A 122 -8.51 -2.12 0.71
C ALA A 122 -8.84 -2.17 -0.79
N ARG A 123 -10.07 -2.55 -1.16
CA ARG A 123 -10.53 -2.53 -2.55
C ARG A 123 -10.53 -1.12 -3.13
N ARG A 124 -11.11 -0.15 -2.43
CA ARG A 124 -11.12 1.26 -2.84
C ARG A 124 -9.70 1.82 -3.01
N LEU A 125 -8.79 1.44 -2.12
CA LEU A 125 -7.39 1.85 -2.18
C LEU A 125 -6.68 1.27 -3.41
N LEU A 126 -6.96 0.02 -3.77
CA LEU A 126 -6.44 -0.58 -5.00
C LEU A 126 -6.98 0.12 -6.26
N GLU A 127 -8.28 0.47 -6.26
CA GLU A 127 -8.89 1.22 -7.35
C GLU A 127 -8.27 2.63 -7.49
N ASP A 128 -8.03 3.32 -6.37
CA ASP A 128 -7.35 4.63 -6.34
C ASP A 128 -5.90 4.56 -6.86
N VAL A 129 -5.10 3.60 -6.36
CA VAL A 129 -3.72 3.41 -6.82
C VAL A 129 -3.65 3.11 -8.32
N ARG A 130 -4.55 2.24 -8.83
CA ARG A 130 -4.62 1.96 -10.28
C ARG A 130 -4.94 3.21 -11.10
N GLY A 131 -5.90 4.02 -10.65
CA GLY A 131 -6.23 5.29 -11.32
C GLY A 131 -5.07 6.29 -11.32
N ARG A 132 -4.27 6.32 -10.25
CA ARG A 132 -3.04 7.11 -10.16
C ARG A 132 -1.96 6.61 -11.12
N GLU A 133 -1.71 5.30 -11.16
CA GLU A 133 -0.75 4.69 -12.08
C GLU A 133 -1.09 4.95 -13.54
N ASP A 134 -2.36 4.83 -13.92
CA ASP A 134 -2.80 5.08 -15.30
C ASP A 134 -2.62 6.55 -15.70
N ARG A 135 -2.93 7.50 -14.80
CA ARG A 135 -2.66 8.93 -15.02
C ARG A 135 -1.17 9.21 -15.20
N LEU A 136 -0.32 8.62 -14.36
CA LEU A 136 1.13 8.77 -14.45
C LEU A 136 1.65 8.20 -15.78
N ARG A 137 1.21 7.00 -16.17
CA ARG A 137 1.58 6.37 -17.44
C ARG A 137 1.20 7.24 -18.64
N ALA A 138 -0.01 7.81 -18.63
CA ALA A 138 -0.46 8.72 -19.68
C ALA A 138 0.37 10.02 -19.73
N ALA A 139 0.73 10.59 -18.58
CA ALA A 139 1.58 11.78 -18.52
C ALA A 139 3.00 11.49 -19.04
N MET A 140 3.60 10.37 -18.63
CA MET A 140 4.90 9.93 -19.15
C MET A 140 4.88 9.70 -20.66
N GLY A 141 3.80 9.09 -21.19
CA GLY A 141 3.63 8.92 -22.64
C GLY A 141 3.69 10.25 -23.39
N ARG A 142 2.93 11.25 -22.93
CA ARG A 142 2.95 12.60 -23.52
C ARG A 142 4.32 13.27 -23.45
N LEU A 143 5.02 13.15 -22.31
CA LEU A 143 6.37 13.71 -22.15
C LEU A 143 7.38 13.05 -23.09
N LEU A 144 7.31 11.73 -23.28
CA LEU A 144 8.16 11.00 -24.22
C LEU A 144 7.89 11.38 -25.68
N GLU A 145 6.61 11.55 -26.05
CA GLU A 145 6.23 12.04 -27.38
C GLU A 145 6.80 13.45 -27.63
N GLN A 146 6.63 14.37 -26.69
CA GLN A 146 7.19 15.74 -26.78
C GLN A 146 8.71 15.74 -26.88
N ALA A 147 9.39 14.91 -26.09
CA ALA A 147 10.84 14.76 -26.17
C ALA A 147 11.29 14.22 -27.54
N GLY A 148 10.54 13.26 -28.11
CA GLY A 148 10.77 12.74 -29.45
C GLY A 148 10.63 13.81 -30.54
N VAL A 149 9.60 14.65 -30.46
CA VAL A 149 9.40 15.79 -31.36
C VAL A 149 10.57 16.77 -31.25
N LEU A 150 10.94 17.18 -30.04
CA LEU A 150 12.07 18.09 -29.80
C LEU A 150 13.40 17.52 -30.33
N GLN A 151 13.61 16.21 -30.21
CA GLN A 151 14.79 15.55 -30.76
C GLN A 151 14.78 15.56 -32.30
N ALA A 152 13.63 15.31 -32.93
CA ALA A 152 13.46 15.38 -34.37
C ALA A 152 13.68 16.81 -34.90
N GLU A 153 13.13 17.83 -34.21
CA GLU A 153 13.35 19.24 -34.51
C GLU A 153 14.82 19.63 -34.38
N ARG A 154 15.52 19.20 -33.32
CA ARG A 154 16.96 19.42 -33.15
C ARG A 154 17.79 18.77 -34.25
N LYS A 155 17.41 17.58 -34.71
CA LYS A 155 18.04 16.88 -35.83
C LYS A 155 17.81 17.63 -37.16
N ALA A 156 16.58 18.11 -37.39
CA ALA A 156 16.22 18.90 -38.57
C ALA A 156 16.92 20.27 -38.60
N ALA A 157 17.10 20.91 -37.44
CA ALA A 157 17.80 22.17 -37.29
C ALA A 157 19.34 22.07 -37.42
N GLY A 158 19.89 20.87 -37.66
CA GLY A 158 21.31 20.68 -37.94
C GLY A 158 22.25 20.86 -36.75
N ALA A 159 21.76 20.73 -35.51
CA ALA A 159 22.53 20.97 -34.28
C ALA A 159 23.67 19.94 -34.02
N TYR A 160 23.84 18.93 -34.87
CA TYR A 160 25.04 18.09 -34.93
C TYR A 160 26.04 18.60 -35.98
N ARG A 161 26.47 19.86 -35.89
CA ARG A 161 27.77 20.23 -36.46
C ARG A 161 28.83 19.85 -35.44
N VAL A 162 29.27 18.59 -35.47
CA VAL A 162 30.58 18.24 -34.93
C VAL A 162 31.58 19.07 -35.73
N PRO A 163 32.34 20.01 -35.13
CA PRO A 163 33.40 20.66 -35.86
C PRO A 163 34.39 19.57 -36.28
N MET A 164 34.55 19.35 -37.59
CA MET A 164 35.67 18.54 -38.08
C MET A 164 36.95 19.10 -37.46
N PRO A 165 37.79 18.29 -36.81
CA PRO A 165 39.15 18.71 -36.51
C PRO A 165 39.79 19.11 -37.84
N LYS A 166 40.25 20.35 -37.96
CA LYS A 166 41.00 20.79 -39.14
C LYS A 166 42.22 19.88 -39.24
N ALA A 167 42.27 19.05 -40.29
CA ALA A 167 43.44 18.27 -40.64
C ALA A 167 44.60 19.22 -40.97
N ARG A 168 45.40 19.59 -39.97
CA ARG A 168 46.68 20.28 -40.14
C ARG A 168 47.62 19.92 -38.99
N PHE A 169 48.04 18.67 -38.93
CA PHE A 169 49.28 18.28 -38.27
C PHE A 169 49.80 17.06 -39.02
N PHE A 170 50.70 17.30 -39.98
CA PHE A 170 51.81 16.46 -40.44
C PHE A 170 52.28 17.04 -41.77
N ASP A 171 53.07 18.11 -41.69
CA ASP A 171 54.07 18.40 -42.70
C ASP A 171 55.41 18.49 -41.96
N GLU A 172 55.96 17.31 -41.70
CA GLU A 172 57.32 17.16 -41.20
C GLU A 172 58.19 16.57 -42.32
N ARG A 173 59.11 17.42 -42.78
CA ARG A 173 60.47 17.11 -43.25
C ARG A 173 60.62 16.55 -44.68
N ARG A 174 61.16 17.41 -45.55
CA ARG A 174 62.35 17.09 -46.36
C ARG A 174 63.45 18.10 -46.06
#